data_AF-A0A7V5U2M2-F1
#
_entry.id   AF-A0A7V5U2M2-F1
#
_cell.length_a   1.000
_cell.length_b   1.000
_cell.length_c   1.000
_cell.angle_alpha   90.00
_cell.angle_beta   90.00
_cell.angle_gamma   90.00
#
_symmetry.space_group_name_H-M   'P 1'
#
loop_
_entity.id
_entity.type
_entity.pdbx_description
1 polymer ?
#
loop_
_entity_poly.entity_id
_entity_poly.type
_entity_poly.pdbx_seq_one_letter_code
_entity_poly.pdbx_strand_id
1 'polypeptide(L)' 'MAENIYEGAWICSTSNCGYMYIPSKGDRKGKIPKGTRFEDLPEDWRCPVCGASKKAFRPMQEVEGGQE' A
#
# COMPACT_ATOMS: atom_id res chain seq x y z
N MET A 1 3.38 23.01 6.96
CA MET A 1 3.85 22.09 5.91
C MET A 1 3.18 20.76 6.19
N ALA A 2 2.13 20.41 5.45
CA ALA A 2 1.49 19.11 5.61
C ALA A 2 2.30 18.12 4.78
N GLU A 3 3.21 17.40 5.43
CA GLU A 3 3.97 16.33 4.79
C GLU A 3 2.97 15.29 4.28
N ASN A 4 2.98 15.07 2.97
CA ASN A 4 1.99 14.22 2.33
C ASN A 4 2.36 12.74 2.62
N ILE A 5 1.96 12.25 3.78
CA ILE A 5 2.35 10.90 4.26
C ILE A 5 1.89 9.77 3.33
N TYR A 6 0.98 10.05 2.39
CA TYR A 6 0.43 9.13 1.41
C TYR A 6 1.21 9.09 0.08
N GLU A 7 2.30 9.85 -0.03
CA GLU A 7 3.19 9.79 -1.19
C GLU A 7 3.77 8.37 -1.34
N GLY A 8 3.57 7.77 -2.52
CA GLY A 8 3.97 6.38 -2.76
C GLY A 8 3.12 5.33 -2.03
N ALA A 9 1.90 5.68 -1.59
CA ALA A 9 0.97 4.73 -0.99
C ALA A 9 0.32 3.80 -2.04
N TRP A 10 0.00 2.58 -1.61
CA TRP A 10 -0.61 1.54 -2.43
C TRP A 10 -1.88 1.02 -1.77
N ILE A 11 -2.90 0.72 -2.55
CA ILE A 11 -4.16 0.15 -2.07
C ILE A 11 -4.36 -1.26 -2.61
N CYS A 12 -4.78 -2.17 -1.73
CA CYS A 12 -5.16 -3.51 -2.11
C CYS A 12 -6.47 -3.46 -2.89
N SER A 13 -6.43 -3.82 -4.17
CA SER A 13 -7.60 -3.84 -5.06
C SER A 13 -8.46 -5.10 -4.90
N THR A 14 -8.21 -5.94 -3.89
CA THR A 14 -9.03 -7.11 -3.60
C THR A 14 -10.40 -6.66 -3.09
N SER A 15 -11.47 -7.20 -3.68
CA SER A 15 -12.87 -6.83 -3.44
C SER A 15 -13.30 -6.85 -1.97
N ASN A 16 -12.68 -7.70 -1.13
CA ASN A 16 -12.97 -7.82 0.30
C ASN A 16 -11.87 -7.23 1.22
N CYS A 17 -11.00 -6.35 0.72
CA CYS A 17 -9.84 -5.87 1.48
C CYS A 17 -9.75 -4.34 1.64
N GLY A 18 -9.43 -3.61 0.57
CA GLY A 18 -9.19 -2.16 0.65
C GLY A 18 -8.02 -1.73 1.55
N TYR A 19 -7.09 -2.63 1.90
CA TYR A 19 -5.95 -2.28 2.75
C TYR A 19 -5.02 -1.27 2.07
N MET A 20 -4.62 -0.25 2.82
CA MET A 20 -3.74 0.82 2.35
C MET A 20 -2.34 0.68 2.96
N TYR A 21 -1.35 0.41 2.12
CA TYR A 21 0.06 0.43 2.48
C TYR A 21 0.60 1.86 2.36
N ILE A 22 1.16 2.38 3.46
CA ILE A 22 1.73 3.73 3.51
C ILE A 22 3.21 3.59 3.87
N PRO A 23 4.15 3.95 2.98
CA PRO A 23 5.57 3.75 3.23
C PRO A 23 6.05 4.49 4.48
N SER A 24 5.60 5.73 4.70
CA SER A 24 5.92 6.52 5.90
C SER A 24 5.44 5.91 7.21
N LYS A 25 4.41 5.05 7.19
CA LYS A 25 3.97 4.28 8.37
C LYS A 25 4.58 2.88 8.43
N GLY A 26 4.95 2.31 7.28
CA GLY A 26 5.32 0.91 7.15
C GLY A 26 4.14 -0.02 7.43
N ASP A 27 4.45 -1.28 7.73
CA ASP A 27 3.47 -2.31 8.07
C ASP A 27 3.97 -3.15 9.24
N ARG A 28 3.47 -2.84 10.44
CA ARG A 28 3.84 -3.57 11.65
C ARG A 28 3.42 -5.05 11.62
N LYS A 29 2.32 -5.38 10.94
CA LYS A 29 1.78 -6.75 10.88
C LYS A 29 2.55 -7.60 9.85
N GLY A 30 3.00 -6.98 8.77
CA GLY A 30 3.92 -7.53 7.78
C GLY A 30 5.40 -7.44 8.17
N LYS A 31 5.73 -6.95 9.38
CA LYS A 31 7.10 -6.72 9.88
C LYS A 31 7.94 -5.79 8.99
N ILE A 32 7.29 -4.81 8.37
CA ILE A 32 7.92 -3.81 7.52
C ILE A 32 8.14 -2.53 8.32
N PRO A 33 9.38 -2.01 8.40
CA PRO A 33 9.66 -0.77 9.10
C PRO A 33 9.04 0.44 8.38
N LYS A 34 8.86 1.52 9.14
CA LYS A 34 8.47 2.82 8.59
C LYS A 34 9.57 3.34 7.64
N GLY A 35 9.15 3.96 6.55
CA GLY A 35 10.02 4.47 5.49
C GLY A 35 10.30 3.47 4.35
N THR A 36 9.85 2.21 4.47
CA THR A 36 10.01 1.21 3.40
C THR A 36 9.04 1.50 2.26
N ARG A 37 9.54 1.61 1.03
CA ARG A 37 8.70 1.76 -0.17
C ARG A 37 8.01 0.44 -0.51
N PHE A 38 6.84 0.51 -1.16
CA PHE A 38 6.14 -0.71 -1.57
C PHE A 38 6.97 -1.57 -2.52
N GLU A 39 7.76 -0.94 -3.39
CA GLU A 39 8.67 -1.60 -4.33
C GLU A 39 9.81 -2.36 -3.62
N ASP A 40 10.19 -1.91 -2.42
CA ASP A 40 11.22 -2.51 -1.57
C ASP A 40 10.67 -3.67 -0.73
N LEU A 41 9.34 -3.92 -0.76
CA LEU A 41 8.74 -5.02 -0.03
C LEU A 41 9.21 -6.38 -0.56
N PRO A 42 9.47 -7.36 0.34
CA PRO A 42 9.87 -8.69 -0.07
C PRO A 42 8.81 -9.35 -0.97
N GLU A 43 9.23 -10.27 -1.83
CA GLU A 43 8.32 -10.99 -2.74
C GLU A 43 7.28 -11.85 -2.04
N ASP A 44 7.63 -12.36 -0.87
CA ASP A 44 6.72 -13.11 -0.01
C ASP A 44 5.81 -12.20 0.84
N TRP A 45 5.99 -10.88 0.78
CA TRP A 45 5.08 -9.97 1.47
C TRP A 45 3.66 -10.09 0.88
N ARG A 46 2.71 -10.25 1.80
CA ARG A 46 1.29 -10.37 1.50
C ARG A 46 0.52 -9.37 2.33
N CYS A 47 -0.62 -8.97 1.80
CA CYS A 47 -1.55 -8.08 2.48
C CYS A 47 -1.85 -8.62 3.89
N PRO A 48 -1.62 -7.84 4.96
CA PRO A 48 -1.86 -8.29 6.33
C PRO A 48 -3.36 -8.42 6.67
N VAL A 49 -4.23 -7.99 5.76
CA VAL A 49 -5.69 -8.05 5.90
C VAL A 49 -6.26 -9.27 5.16
N CYS A 50 -5.98 -9.41 3.85
CA CYS A 50 -6.56 -10.48 3.03
C CYS A 50 -5.58 -11.58 2.58
N GLY A 51 -4.27 -11.43 2.81
CA GLY A 51 -3.26 -12.38 2.37
C GLY A 51 -2.95 -12.34 0.86
N ALA A 52 -3.50 -11.39 0.10
CA ALA A 52 -3.18 -11.21 -1.31
C ALA A 52 -1.73 -10.78 -1.51
N SER A 53 -1.10 -11.25 -2.59
CA SER A 53 0.25 -10.84 -2.97
C SER A 53 0.30 -9.35 -3.38
N LYS A 54 1.50 -8.78 -3.36
CA LYS A 54 1.75 -7.40 -3.81
C LYS A 54 1.26 -7.07 -5.24
N LYS A 55 1.06 -8.07 -6.10
CA LYS A 55 0.45 -7.91 -7.43
C LYS A 55 -1.01 -7.43 -7.41
N ALA A 56 -1.73 -7.66 -6.31
CA ALA A 56 -3.13 -7.22 -6.15
C ALA A 56 -3.23 -5.76 -5.70
N PHE A 57 -2.12 -5.07 -5.46
CA PHE A 57 -2.11 -3.68 -5.05
C PHE A 57 -2.00 -2.76 -6.25
N ARG A 58 -2.64 -1.59 -6.15
CA ARG A 58 -2.55 -0.50 -7.12
C ARG A 58 -1.95 0.75 -6.47
N PRO A 59 -1.10 1.50 -7.18
CA PRO A 59 -0.55 2.74 -6.66
C PRO A 59 -1.66 3.80 -6.56
N MET A 60 -1.68 4.58 -5.48
CA MET A 60 -2.71 5.62 -5.29
C MET A 60 -2.45 6.91 -6.08
N GLN A 61 -1.29 7.05 -6.70
CA GLN A 61 -0.94 8.22 -7.50
C GLN A 61 -1.57 8.23 -8.91
N GLU A 62 -2.31 7.19 -9.29
CA GLU A 62 -3.03 7.10 -10.58
C GLU A 62 -4.52 7.50 -10.50
N VAL A 63 -4.95 8.28 -9.50
CA VAL A 63 -6.32 8.83 -9.46
C VAL A 63 -6.42 10.19 -10.16
N GLU A 64 -6.01 10.26 -11.43
CA GLU A 64 -6.37 11.38 -12.33
C GLU A 64 -7.68 11.15 -13.09
N GLY A 65 -8.55 10.21 -12.70
CA GLY A 65 -9.83 10.06 -13.38
C GLY A 65 -10.80 9.09 -12.71
N GLY A 66 -11.89 9.62 -12.18
CA GLY A 66 -12.99 8.82 -11.66
C GLY A 66 -13.97 9.59 -10.77
N GLN A 67 -14.29 10.84 -11.14
CA GLN A 67 -15.55 11.47 -10.75
C GLN A 67 -16.53 11.26 -11.90
N GLU A 68 -17.57 10.45 -11.68
CA GLU A 68 -18.90 10.61 -12.29
C GLU A 68 -19.94 10.11 -11.27
#